data_AF-A0A955T1X3-F1
#
_entry.id   AF-A0A955T1X3-F1
#
_cell.length_a   1.000
_cell.length_b   1.000
_cell.length_c   1.000
_cell.angle_alpha   90.00
_cell.angle_beta   90.00
_cell.angle_gamma   90.00
#
_symmetry.space_group_name_H-M   'P 1'
#
loop_
_entity.id
_entity.type
_entity.pdbx_description
1 polymer ?
#
loop_
_entity_poly.entity_id
_entity_poly.type
_entity_poly.pdbx_seq_one_letter_code
_entity_poly.pdbx_strand_id
1 'polypeptide(L)'
;ASRPFRTFDEYGAVLSQILKQHDFEPERMIVGSVVPTLEEYWIQVGETLLGIEVRVIHPGKPDLLPLHIDHPEEAGVDRIVDTWAALQKFPAPLLVIDFGTATTF
;
A
#
# COMPACT_ATOMS: atom_id res chain seq x y z
N ALA A 1 7.91 7.57 -9.90
CA ALA A 1 6.71 8.34 -10.28
C ALA A 1 5.69 7.41 -10.93
N SER A 2 4.44 7.43 -10.48
CA SER A 2 3.32 6.70 -11.09
C SER A 2 3.11 7.18 -12.54
N ARG A 3 2.75 6.28 -13.45
CA ARG A 3 2.49 6.59 -14.86
C ARG A 3 0.96 6.68 -15.07
N PRO A 4 0.36 7.88 -15.08
CA PRO A 4 -1.10 8.05 -15.01
C PRO A 4 -1.87 7.58 -16.25
N PHE A 5 -1.18 7.18 -17.33
CA PHE A 5 -1.82 6.79 -18.60
C PHE A 5 -1.97 5.28 -18.80
N ARG A 6 -1.60 4.45 -17.81
CA ARG A 6 -1.78 3.01 -17.93
C ARG A 6 -3.17 2.57 -17.51
N THR A 7 -3.77 1.65 -18.25
CA THR A 7 -5.02 0.99 -17.86
C THR A 7 -4.77 -0.08 -16.80
N PHE A 8 -5.82 -0.51 -16.09
CA PHE A 8 -5.70 -1.61 -15.12
C PHE A 8 -5.21 -2.91 -15.80
N ASP A 9 -5.62 -3.18 -17.05
CA ASP A 9 -5.14 -4.32 -17.84
C ASP A 9 -3.62 -4.28 -18.06
N GLU A 10 -3.06 -3.10 -18.34
CA GLU A 10 -1.62 -2.94 -18.53
C GLU A 10 -0.85 -3.14 -17.22
N TYR A 11 -1.40 -2.67 -16.08
CA TYR A 11 -0.83 -2.96 -14.77
C TYR A 11 -0.88 -4.45 -14.44
N GLY A 12 -2.04 -5.06 -14.69
CA GLY A 12 -2.27 -6.49 -14.49
C GLY A 12 -1.36 -7.37 -15.32
N ALA A 13 -1.20 -7.08 -16.62
CA ALA A 13 -0.32 -7.84 -17.50
C ALA A 13 1.14 -7.82 -17.01
N VAL A 14 1.63 -6.66 -16.58
CA VAL A 14 2.98 -6.53 -16.02
C VAL A 14 3.12 -7.30 -14.70
N LEU A 15 2.16 -7.17 -13.79
CA LEU A 15 2.18 -7.89 -12.52
C LEU A 15 2.16 -9.40 -12.74
N SER A 16 1.21 -9.91 -13.53
CA SER A 16 1.09 -11.34 -13.84
C SER A 16 2.35 -11.90 -14.49
N GLN A 17 3.02 -11.13 -15.35
CA GLN A 17 4.31 -11.53 -15.92
C GLN A 17 5.38 -11.68 -14.84
N ILE A 18 5.50 -10.72 -13.92
CA ILE A 18 6.48 -10.76 -12.82
C ILE A 18 6.20 -11.96 -11.90
N LEU A 19 4.95 -12.15 -11.48
CA LEU A 19 4.54 -13.27 -10.61
C LEU A 19 4.90 -14.62 -11.25
N LYS A 20 4.57 -14.80 -12.53
CA LYS A 20 4.89 -16.01 -13.29
C LYS A 20 6.39 -16.24 -13.46
N GLN A 21 7.18 -15.18 -13.66
CA GLN A 21 8.64 -15.29 -13.77
C GLN A 21 9.30 -15.77 -12.48
N HIS A 22 8.67 -15.51 -11.34
CA HIS A 22 9.14 -15.91 -10.02
C HIS A 22 8.45 -17.15 -9.46
N ASP A 23 7.57 -17.80 -10.23
CA ASP A 23 6.75 -18.95 -9.79
C ASP A 23 6.03 -18.67 -8.46
N PHE A 24 5.46 -17.46 -8.35
CA PHE A 24 4.83 -16.96 -7.13
C PHE A 24 3.34 -16.75 -7.33
N GLU A 25 2.54 -17.41 -6.49
CA GLU A 25 1.09 -17.29 -6.45
C GLU A 25 0.67 -16.57 -5.16
N PRO A 26 0.25 -15.29 -5.21
CA PRO A 26 -0.21 -14.57 -4.04
C PRO A 26 -1.57 -15.08 -3.57
N GLU A 27 -1.78 -15.18 -2.25
CA GLU A 27 -3.09 -15.52 -1.67
C GLU A 27 -3.93 -14.28 -1.33
N ARG A 28 -3.27 -13.15 -1.06
CA ARG A 28 -3.88 -11.91 -0.59
C ARG A 28 -3.11 -10.70 -1.10
N MET A 29 -3.82 -9.60 -1.26
CA MET A 29 -3.24 -8.32 -1.66
C MET A 29 -3.62 -7.22 -0.67
N ILE A 30 -2.65 -6.36 -0.34
CA ILE A 30 -2.89 -5.15 0.44
C ILE A 30 -2.47 -3.96 -0.41
N VAL A 31 -3.33 -2.96 -0.50
CA VAL A 31 -3.11 -1.74 -1.29
C VAL A 31 -3.15 -0.52 -0.38
N GLY A 32 -2.14 0.34 -0.51
CA GLY A 32 -2.12 1.68 0.05
C GLY A 32 -1.76 2.67 -1.04
N SER A 33 -2.59 3.69 -1.24
CA SER A 33 -2.38 4.69 -2.30
C SER A 33 -2.87 6.06 -1.84
N VAL A 34 -2.15 7.12 -2.22
CA VAL A 34 -2.62 8.51 -2.13
C VAL A 34 -3.28 8.98 -3.44
N VAL A 35 -3.37 8.09 -4.43
CA VAL A 35 -3.97 8.35 -5.75
C VAL A 35 -5.19 7.43 -5.93
N PRO A 36 -6.43 7.94 -5.81
CA PRO A 36 -7.64 7.12 -5.83
C PRO A 36 -7.80 6.26 -7.10
N THR A 37 -7.47 6.80 -8.28
CA THR A 37 -7.59 6.05 -9.54
C THR A 37 -6.68 4.84 -9.61
N LEU A 38 -5.48 4.92 -9.00
CA LEU A 38 -4.58 3.76 -8.94
C LEU A 38 -5.05 2.71 -7.94
N GLU A 39 -5.70 3.15 -6.86
CA GLU A 39 -6.30 2.24 -5.89
C GLU A 39 -7.36 1.37 -6.56
N GLU A 40 -8.31 1.99 -7.29
CA GLU A 40 -9.35 1.27 -8.04
C GLU A 40 -8.75 0.26 -9.03
N TYR A 41 -7.68 0.64 -9.74
CA TYR A 41 -7.01 -0.27 -10.67
C TYR A 41 -6.39 -1.47 -9.97
N TRP A 42 -5.74 -1.28 -8.83
CA TRP A 42 -5.14 -2.39 -8.09
C TRP A 42 -6.18 -3.32 -7.47
N ILE A 43 -7.31 -2.78 -7.02
CA ILE A 43 -8.46 -3.59 -6.59
C ILE A 43 -8.94 -4.46 -7.75
N GLN A 44 -9.19 -3.87 -8.93
CA GLN A 44 -9.62 -4.62 -10.11
C GLN A 44 -8.60 -5.69 -10.52
N VAL A 45 -7.31 -5.37 -10.51
CA VAL A 45 -6.25 -6.35 -10.82
C VAL A 45 -6.29 -7.53 -9.84
N GLY A 46 -6.37 -7.27 -8.52
CA GLY A 46 -6.41 -8.32 -7.52
C GLY A 46 -7.68 -9.19 -7.62
N GLU A 47 -8.85 -8.57 -7.74
CA GLU A 47 -10.12 -9.29 -7.76
C GLU A 47 -10.37 -10.03 -9.08
N THR A 48 -10.01 -9.44 -10.23
CA THR A 48 -10.37 -9.99 -11.55
C THR A 48 -9.26 -10.82 -12.17
N LEU A 49 -8.01 -10.40 -12.06
CA LEU A 49 -6.88 -11.08 -12.72
C LEU A 49 -6.23 -12.13 -11.81
N LEU A 50 -6.13 -11.82 -10.52
CA LEU A 50 -5.54 -12.73 -9.53
C LEU A 50 -6.60 -13.55 -8.79
N GLY A 51 -7.85 -13.08 -8.74
CA GLY A 51 -8.93 -13.78 -8.03
C GLY A 51 -8.76 -13.82 -6.51
N ILE A 52 -8.06 -12.82 -5.94
CA ILE A 52 -7.71 -12.77 -4.51
C ILE A 52 -8.38 -11.61 -3.78
N GLU A 53 -8.52 -11.77 -2.47
CA GLU A 53 -9.00 -10.71 -1.60
C GLU A 53 -8.02 -9.54 -1.58
N VAL A 54 -8.53 -8.33 -1.86
CA VAL A 54 -7.78 -7.08 -1.79
C VAL A 54 -8.23 -6.29 -0.58
N ARG A 55 -7.30 -5.99 0.33
CA ARG A 55 -7.54 -5.09 1.46
C ARG A 55 -6.91 -3.72 1.19
N VAL A 56 -7.71 -2.67 1.30
CA VAL A 56 -7.24 -1.29 1.16
C VAL A 56 -6.96 -0.69 2.53
N ILE A 57 -5.80 -0.04 2.66
CA ILE A 57 -5.44 0.76 3.84
C ILE A 57 -5.73 2.22 3.55
N HIS A 58 -6.60 2.82 4.37
CA HIS A 58 -6.94 4.24 4.27
C HIS A 58 -6.42 5.00 5.50
N PRO A 59 -5.98 6.26 5.33
CA PRO A 59 -5.78 7.19 6.44
C PRO A 59 -7.05 7.33 7.29
N GLY A 60 -6.90 7.54 8.60
CA GLY A 60 -8.03 7.74 9.51
C GLY A 60 -8.83 6.49 9.92
N LYS A 61 -8.54 5.31 9.35
CA LYS A 61 -9.02 4.03 9.91
C LYS A 61 -7.96 3.45 10.85
N PRO A 62 -8.26 3.17 12.13
CA PRO A 62 -7.29 2.66 13.10
C PRO A 62 -7.01 1.15 12.89
N ASP A 63 -6.93 0.70 11.64
CA ASP A 63 -6.81 -0.72 11.28
C ASP A 63 -5.46 -1.32 11.68
N LEU A 64 -4.41 -0.50 11.77
CA LEU A 64 -3.04 -0.94 12.05
C LEU A 64 -2.51 -0.43 13.39
N LEU A 65 -2.68 0.87 13.67
CA LEU A 65 -2.28 1.48 14.94
C LEU A 65 -3.15 2.70 15.27
N PRO A 66 -3.33 3.03 16.56
CA PRO A 66 -3.95 4.29 16.96
C PRO A 66 -3.05 5.48 16.59
N LEU A 67 -3.62 6.46 15.90
CA LEU A 67 -2.93 7.70 15.51
C LEU A 67 -3.28 8.82 16.48
N HIS A 68 -2.29 9.33 17.21
CA HIS A 68 -2.43 10.43 18.15
C HIS A 68 -1.91 11.74 17.53
N ILE A 69 -2.59 12.19 16.48
CA ILE A 69 -2.34 13.46 15.78
C ILE A 69 -3.68 14.17 15.56
N ASP A 70 -3.66 15.49 15.33
CA ASP A 70 -4.89 16.30 15.20
C ASP A 70 -5.77 15.87 14.01
N HIS A 71 -5.14 15.49 12.89
CA HIS A 71 -5.80 15.09 11.64
C HIS A 71 -5.32 13.69 11.17
N PRO A 72 -5.82 12.59 11.78
CA PRO A 72 -5.44 11.22 11.41
C PRO A 72 -5.67 10.85 9.93
N GLU A 73 -6.64 11.50 9.29
CA GLU A 73 -6.98 11.38 7.88
C GLU A 73 -5.94 11.99 6.93
N GLU A 74 -5.11 12.90 7.42
CA GLU A 74 -4.03 13.52 6.64
C GLU A 74 -2.72 12.71 6.71
N ALA A 75 -2.65 11.70 7.56
CA ALA A 75 -1.49 10.82 7.65
C ALA A 75 -1.34 9.99 6.36
N GLY A 76 -0.17 10.08 5.73
CA GLY A 76 0.17 9.19 4.61
C GLY A 76 0.11 7.72 5.02
N VAL A 77 -0.45 6.88 4.14
CA VAL A 77 -0.56 5.42 4.37
C VAL A 77 0.82 4.78 4.53
N ASP A 78 1.81 5.29 3.81
CA ASP A 78 3.23 4.94 3.94
C ASP A 78 3.71 5.07 5.39
N ARG A 79 3.50 6.24 6.01
CA ARG A 79 3.90 6.51 7.41
C ARG A 79 3.22 5.57 8.40
N ILE A 80 1.95 5.23 8.17
CA ILE A 80 1.19 4.30 9.03
C ILE A 80 1.80 2.90 8.92
N VAL A 81 2.02 2.40 7.71
CA VAL A 81 2.58 1.06 7.47
C VAL A 81 4.02 0.96 7.98
N ASP A 82 4.84 1.98 7.74
CA ASP A 82 6.23 2.03 8.21
C ASP A 82 6.31 2.01 9.75
N THR A 83 5.48 2.81 10.41
CA THR A 83 5.41 2.84 11.88
C THR A 83 4.93 1.50 12.43
N TRP A 84 3.89 0.91 11.83
CA TRP A 84 3.40 -0.41 12.22
C TRP A 84 4.51 -1.46 12.09
N ALA A 85 5.20 -1.50 10.95
CA ALA A 85 6.27 -2.45 10.69
C ALA A 85 7.48 -2.24 11.62
N ALA A 86 7.82 -0.99 11.96
CA ALA A 86 8.87 -0.68 12.91
C ALA A 86 8.53 -1.18 14.32
N LEU A 87 7.29 -0.99 14.78
CA LEU A 87 6.82 -1.49 16.08
C LEU A 87 6.83 -3.02 16.18
N GLN A 88 6.68 -3.75 15.06
CA GLN A 88 6.83 -5.22 15.06
C GLN A 88 8.29 -5.68 15.20
N LYS A 89 9.26 -4.81 14.87
CA LYS A 89 10.70 -5.16 14.83
C LYS A 89 11.50 -4.58 15.98
N PHE A 90 11.08 -3.44 16.50
CA PHE A 90 11.83 -2.66 17.50
C PHE A 90 10.91 -2.21 18.64
N PRO A 91 11.41 -2.19 19.89
CA PRO A 91 10.64 -1.70 21.01
C PRO A 91 10.45 -0.18 20.94
N ALA A 92 9.31 0.31 21.44
CA ALA A 92 9.07 1.74 21.64
C ALA A 92 9.87 2.31 22.84
N PRO A 93 10.20 3.62 22.86
CA PRO A 93 9.89 4.64 21.85
C PRO A 93 10.81 4.54 20.61
N LEU A 94 10.30 4.96 19.45
CA LEU A 94 11.01 4.90 18.18
C LEU A 94 10.73 6.11 17.30
N LEU A 95 11.69 6.46 16.44
CA LEU A 95 11.57 7.45 15.37
C LEU A 95 11.80 6.72 14.04
N VAL A 96 10.85 6.83 13.11
CA VAL A 96 11.00 6.30 11.75
C VAL A 96 11.27 7.47 10.81
N ILE A 97 12.25 7.31 9.92
CA ILE A 97 12.59 8.29 8.90
C ILE A 97 12.53 7.56 7.55
N ASP A 98 11.55 7.91 6.72
CA ASP A 98 11.43 7.39 5.36
C ASP A 98 12.02 8.39 4.36
N PHE A 99 13.00 7.91 3.59
CA PHE A 99 13.66 8.68 2.53
C PHE A 99 12.93 8.48 1.20
N GLY A 100 11.70 8.98 1.13
CA GLY A 100 10.86 8.99 -0.06
C GLY A 100 11.06 10.23 -0.97
N THR A 101 10.05 10.51 -1.79
CA THR A 101 10.05 11.69 -2.70
C THR A 101 10.01 13.01 -1.93
N ALA A 102 9.32 13.03 -0.79
CA ALA A 102 9.50 14.02 0.27
C ALA A 102 10.10 13.28 1.48
N THR A 103 11.09 13.90 2.13
CA THR A 103 11.59 13.39 3.43
C THR A 103 10.55 13.73 4.49
N THR A 104 9.92 12.71 5.07
CA THR A 104 8.91 12.88 6.12
C THR A 104 9.46 12.41 7.46
N PHE A 105 9.03 13.08 8.55
CA PHE A 105 9.42 12.79 9.93
C PHE A 105 8.16 12.75 10.79
#